data_AF-A0A847I254-F1
#
_entry.id   AF-A0A847I254-F1
#
_cell.length_a   1.000
_cell.length_b   1.000
_cell.length_c   1.000
_cell.angle_alpha   90.00
_cell.angle_beta   90.00
_cell.angle_gamma   90.00
#
_symmetry.space_group_name_H-M   'P 1'
#
loop_
_entity.id
_entity.type
_entity.pdbx_description
1 polymer ?
#
loop_
_entity_poly.entity_id
_entity_poly.type
_entity_poly.pdbx_seq_one_letter_code
_entity_poly.pdbx_strand_id
1 'polypeptide(L)'
;VPVIRDVDVKPLPELAAELNNLSERTRKAQFEIAELRGGSFTITNYGALGGTVGTPMINFPEAAILGIGKAKQRPWVHGGQIVPRLIMPLSLSFDHRIVDGGDATRFMNDVIAALENPLRLLSL
;
A
#
# COMPACT_ATOMS: atom_id res chain seq x y z
N VAL A 1 9.65 -11.31 0.89
CA VAL A 1 8.22 -10.96 0.79
C VAL A 1 7.74 -11.38 -0.59
N PRO A 2 6.59 -12.04 -0.75
CA PRO A 2 6.09 -12.42 -2.07
C PRO A 2 5.96 -11.22 -3.00
N VAL A 3 6.29 -11.39 -4.29
CA VAL A 3 6.35 -10.32 -5.29
C VAL A 3 5.30 -10.56 -6.37
N ILE A 4 4.45 -9.55 -6.60
CA ILE A 4 3.62 -9.44 -7.81
C ILE A 4 4.45 -8.65 -8.83
N ARG A 5 4.67 -9.22 -10.02
CA ARG A 5 5.51 -8.62 -11.06
C ARG A 5 4.69 -7.78 -12.03
N ASP A 6 5.35 -6.84 -12.70
CA ASP A 6 4.81 -6.09 -13.84
C ASP A 6 3.43 -5.46 -13.55
N VAL A 7 3.30 -4.87 -12.35
CA VAL A 7 2.02 -4.33 -11.85
C VAL A 7 1.52 -3.12 -12.63
N ASP A 8 2.41 -2.46 -13.36
CA ASP A 8 2.16 -1.28 -14.18
C ASP A 8 1.45 -1.59 -15.51
N VAL A 9 1.52 -2.84 -15.99
CA VAL A 9 0.91 -3.27 -17.25
C VAL A 9 -0.30 -4.17 -17.08
N LYS A 10 -0.64 -4.52 -15.83
CA LYS A 10 -1.74 -5.43 -15.51
C LYS A 10 -3.02 -4.68 -15.15
N PRO A 11 -4.19 -5.08 -15.67
CA PRO A 11 -5.45 -4.49 -15.27
C PRO A 11 -5.81 -4.88 -13.83
N LEU A 12 -6.55 -4.01 -13.12
CA LEU A 12 -6.91 -4.22 -11.70
C LEU A 12 -7.55 -5.58 -11.39
N PRO A 13 -8.47 -6.14 -12.20
CA PRO A 13 -9.04 -7.46 -11.93
C PRO A 13 -8.00 -8.59 -11.95
N GLU A 14 -7.00 -8.51 -12.83
CA GLU A 14 -5.90 -9.49 -12.91
C GLU A 14 -5.01 -9.38 -11.67
N LEU A 15 -4.63 -8.16 -11.30
CA LEU A 15 -3.86 -7.90 -10.07
C LEU A 15 -4.57 -8.42 -8.82
N ALA A 16 -5.90 -8.24 -8.73
CA ALA A 16 -6.69 -8.75 -7.62
C ALA A 16 -6.69 -10.29 -7.56
N ALA A 17 -6.83 -10.95 -8.72
CA ALA A 17 -6.78 -12.40 -8.80
C ALA A 17 -5.39 -12.95 -8.40
N GLU A 18 -4.32 -12.34 -8.91
CA GLU A 18 -2.94 -12.73 -8.61
C GLU A 18 -2.61 -12.52 -7.12
N LEU A 19 -3.00 -11.37 -6.55
CA LEU A 19 -2.83 -11.10 -5.11
C LEU A 19 -3.54 -12.14 -4.24
N ASN A 20 -4.77 -12.52 -4.59
CA ASN A 20 -5.52 -13.53 -3.86
C ASN A 20 -4.83 -14.89 -3.93
N ASN A 21 -4.43 -15.33 -5.13
CA ASN A 21 -3.72 -16.59 -5.34
C ASN A 21 -2.39 -16.63 -4.56
N LEU A 22 -1.58 -15.58 -4.68
CA LEU A 22 -0.30 -15.45 -4.00
C LEU A 22 -0.47 -15.47 -2.48
N SER A 23 -1.50 -14.78 -1.96
CA SER A 23 -1.81 -14.75 -0.53
C SER A 23 -2.22 -16.13 0.01
N GLU A 24 -3.04 -16.87 -0.74
CA GLU A 24 -3.44 -18.24 -0.37
C GLU A 24 -2.26 -19.22 -0.37
N ARG A 25 -1.47 -19.19 -1.44
CA ARG A 25 -0.27 -20.02 -1.56
C ARG A 25 0.75 -19.71 -0.47
N THR A 26 0.97 -18.43 -0.18
CA THR A 26 1.87 -17.99 0.89
C THR A 26 1.41 -18.49 2.26
N ARG A 27 0.10 -18.41 2.56
CA ARG A 27 -0.48 -18.96 3.80
C ARG A 27 -0.28 -20.48 3.94
N LYS A 28 -0.26 -21.20 2.83
CA LYS A 28 -0.01 -22.66 2.79
C LYS A 28 1.47 -23.01 2.71
N ALA A 29 2.38 -22.03 2.77
CA ALA A 29 3.82 -22.20 2.53
C ALA A 29 4.14 -22.83 1.15
N GLN A 30 3.31 -22.56 0.14
CA GLN A 30 3.42 -23.09 -1.22
C GLN A 30 4.00 -22.03 -2.17
N PHE A 31 5.24 -21.63 -1.93
CA PHE A 31 5.94 -20.64 -2.74
C PHE A 31 7.37 -21.08 -3.06
N GLU A 32 7.83 -20.65 -4.22
CA GLU A 32 9.21 -20.80 -4.65
C GLU A 32 10.05 -19.62 -4.15
N ILE A 33 11.35 -19.83 -3.91
CA ILE A 33 12.27 -18.75 -3.50
C ILE A 33 12.30 -17.62 -4.54
N ALA A 34 12.13 -17.96 -5.81
CA ALA A 34 12.08 -16.99 -6.92
C ALA A 34 10.90 -16.00 -6.79
N GLU A 35 9.82 -16.38 -6.11
CA GLU A 35 8.65 -15.53 -5.87
C GLU A 35 8.88 -14.53 -4.73
N LEU A 36 9.95 -14.69 -3.95
CA LEU A 36 10.30 -13.82 -2.82
C LEU A 36 11.36 -12.75 -3.16
N ARG A 37 11.83 -12.71 -4.42
CA ARG A 37 12.98 -11.89 -4.85
C ARG A 37 12.62 -10.93 -5.97
N GLY A 38 13.37 -9.82 -6.02
CA GLY A 38 13.27 -8.83 -7.09
C GLY A 38 12.05 -7.93 -6.98
N GLY A 39 11.60 -7.63 -5.76
CA GLY A 39 10.64 -6.56 -5.51
C GLY A 39 11.29 -5.19 -5.68
N SER A 40 10.50 -4.21 -6.12
CA SER A 40 10.92 -2.81 -6.26
C SER A 40 10.30 -1.89 -5.21
N PHE A 41 9.19 -2.30 -4.61
CA PHE A 41 8.45 -1.57 -3.60
C PHE A 41 7.62 -2.54 -2.75
N THR A 42 7.56 -2.31 -1.44
CA THR A 42 6.80 -3.16 -0.51
C THR A 42 5.58 -2.43 0.04
N ILE A 43 4.46 -3.16 0.13
CA ILE A 43 3.28 -2.76 0.89
C ILE A 43 3.15 -3.69 2.10
N THR A 44 2.94 -3.11 3.29
CA THR A 44 2.71 -3.86 4.52
C THR A 44 1.38 -3.45 5.17
N ASN A 45 0.48 -4.42 5.33
CA ASN A 45 -0.84 -4.20 5.90
C ASN A 45 -0.90 -4.68 7.36
N TYR A 46 -0.41 -3.86 8.28
CA TYR A 46 -0.60 -4.10 9.72
C TYR A 46 -2.02 -3.77 10.20
N GLY A 47 -2.83 -3.09 9.36
CA GLY A 47 -4.25 -2.86 9.61
C GLY A 47 -5.05 -4.16 9.75
N ALA A 48 -4.65 -5.23 9.06
CA ALA A 48 -5.21 -6.57 9.21
C ALA A 48 -5.06 -7.13 10.64
N LEU A 49 -4.03 -6.69 11.38
CA LEU A 49 -3.77 -7.06 12.77
C LEU A 49 -4.30 -6.02 13.77
N GLY A 50 -4.92 -4.94 13.31
CA GLY A 50 -5.45 -3.86 14.15
C GLY A 50 -4.52 -2.67 14.37
N GLY A 51 -3.31 -2.68 13.79
CA GLY A 51 -2.38 -1.55 13.86
C GLY A 51 -2.95 -0.28 13.21
N THR A 52 -2.58 0.89 13.73
CA THR A 52 -3.08 2.18 13.21
C THR A 52 -2.00 2.95 12.46
N VAL A 53 -0.91 3.31 13.13
CA VAL A 53 0.27 3.94 12.54
C VAL A 53 1.47 3.04 12.83
N GLY A 54 2.41 2.96 11.90
CA GLY A 54 3.63 2.20 12.07
C GLY A 54 4.81 2.89 11.39
N THR A 55 6.02 2.51 11.79
CA THR A 55 7.27 2.91 11.13
C THR A 55 7.84 1.67 10.43
N PRO A 56 7.31 1.30 9.25
CA PRO A 56 7.75 0.10 8.56
C PRO A 56 9.23 0.20 8.18
N MET A 57 9.96 -0.91 8.30
CA MET A 57 11.36 -0.98 7.88
C MET A 57 11.44 -1.31 6.39
N ILE A 58 12.26 -0.55 5.66
CA ILE A 58 12.47 -0.76 4.22
C ILE A 58 13.01 -2.17 3.97
N ASN A 59 12.43 -2.85 2.98
CA ASN A 59 12.91 -4.15 2.53
C ASN A 59 14.10 -3.96 1.58
N PHE A 60 15.32 -3.88 2.12
CA PHE A 60 16.53 -3.67 1.31
C PHE A 60 16.64 -4.74 0.19
N PRO A 61 16.96 -4.36 -1.06
CA PRO A 61 17.48 -3.06 -1.53
C PRO A 61 16.45 -2.06 -2.07
N GLU A 62 15.18 -2.16 -1.69
CA GLU A 62 14.15 -1.20 -2.11
C GLU A 62 14.39 0.20 -1.53
N ALA A 63 13.79 1.22 -2.14
CA ALA A 63 13.93 2.62 -1.71
C ALA A 63 12.88 3.04 -0.66
N ALA A 64 11.74 2.36 -0.61
CA ALA A 64 10.60 2.75 0.22
C ALA A 64 9.67 1.57 0.53
N ILE A 65 8.84 1.76 1.57
CA ILE A 65 7.80 0.82 1.98
C ILE A 65 6.56 1.60 2.46
N LEU A 66 5.38 1.18 2.01
CA LEU A 66 4.09 1.76 2.41
C LEU A 66 3.38 0.87 3.44
N GLY A 67 3.15 1.43 4.62
CA GLY A 67 2.33 0.86 5.68
C GLY A 67 0.86 1.25 5.54
N ILE A 68 -0.03 0.26 5.65
CA ILE A 68 -1.48 0.43 5.65
C ILE A 68 -2.02 0.09 7.05
N GLY A 69 -2.60 1.09 7.71
CA GLY A 69 -3.29 0.95 8.99
C GLY A 69 -4.74 0.52 8.87
N LYS A 70 -5.34 0.13 10.00
CA LYS A 70 -6.73 -0.31 10.05
C LYS A 70 -7.66 0.85 9.71
N ALA A 71 -8.41 0.68 8.62
CA ALA A 71 -9.52 1.55 8.29
C ALA A 71 -10.62 1.43 9.36
N LYS A 72 -11.08 2.56 9.91
CA LYS A 72 -12.16 2.59 10.91
C LYS A 72 -12.99 3.86 10.80
N GLN A 73 -14.26 3.78 11.21
CA GLN A 73 -15.12 4.95 11.31
C GLN A 73 -14.58 5.90 12.38
N ARG A 74 -14.38 7.17 12.02
CA ARG A 74 -13.95 8.24 12.92
C ARG A 74 -14.72 9.53 12.62
N PRO A 75 -14.96 10.40 13.62
CA PRO A 75 -15.41 11.76 13.35
C PRO A 75 -14.32 12.51 12.57
N TRP A 76 -14.72 13.21 11.50
CA TRP A 76 -13.82 13.97 10.64
C TRP A 76 -14.48 15.26 10.16
N VAL A 77 -13.69 16.32 9.95
CA VAL A 77 -14.21 17.57 9.37
C VAL A 77 -14.24 17.45 7.86
N HIS A 78 -15.42 17.59 7.26
CA HIS A 78 -15.62 17.59 5.82
C HIS A 78 -16.69 18.61 5.45
N GLY A 79 -16.40 19.50 4.49
CA GLY A 79 -17.33 20.58 4.12
C GLY A 79 -17.70 21.50 5.28
N GLY A 80 -16.80 21.69 6.25
CA GLY A 80 -17.05 22.51 7.45
C GLY A 80 -17.89 21.84 8.55
N GLN A 81 -18.25 20.56 8.41
CA GLN A 81 -19.04 19.81 9.38
C GLN A 81 -18.30 18.58 9.90
N ILE A 82 -18.57 18.19 11.15
CA ILE A 82 -18.06 16.93 11.71
C ILE A 82 -19.00 15.80 11.27
N VAL A 83 -18.49 14.87 10.46
CA VAL A 83 -19.23 13.71 9.95
C VAL A 83 -18.44 12.41 10.17
N PRO A 84 -19.10 11.26 10.37
CA PRO A 84 -18.42 9.96 10.39
C PRO A 84 -17.79 9.65 9.02
N ARG A 85 -16.50 9.32 8.98
CA ARG A 85 -15.77 8.90 7.78
C ARG A 85 -14.94 7.65 8.05
N LEU A 86 -14.74 6.84 7.01
CA LEU A 86 -13.81 5.72 7.05
C LEU A 86 -12.40 6.28 6.87
N ILE A 87 -11.60 6.25 7.94
CA ILE A 87 -10.24 6.80 7.93
C ILE A 87 -9.23 5.65 7.98
N MET A 88 -8.32 5.63 7.02
CA MET A 88 -7.22 4.68 6.90
C MET A 88 -5.88 5.42 7.01
N PRO A 89 -5.15 5.29 8.13
CA PRO A 89 -3.82 5.89 8.23
C PRO A 89 -2.83 5.16 7.33
N LEU A 90 -1.99 5.93 6.64
CA LEU A 90 -0.90 5.42 5.81
C LEU A 90 0.43 5.89 6.41
N SER A 91 1.48 5.09 6.25
CA SER A 91 2.82 5.42 6.77
C SER A 91 3.89 5.03 5.77
N LEU A 92 4.58 6.03 5.20
CA LEU A 92 5.66 5.81 4.24
C LEU A 92 7.01 5.92 4.97
N SER A 93 7.82 4.88 4.86
CA SER A 93 9.25 4.96 5.15
C SER A 93 10.00 4.94 3.83
N PHE A 94 10.99 5.83 3.70
CA PHE A 94 11.79 5.95 2.49
C PHE A 94 13.26 6.24 2.84
N ASP A 95 14.16 5.86 1.95
CA ASP A 95 15.58 6.12 2.08
C ASP A 95 15.87 7.59 1.74
N HIS A 96 16.03 8.40 2.79
CA HIS A 96 16.23 9.84 2.65
C HIS A 96 17.57 10.21 1.98
N ARG A 97 18.45 9.24 1.72
CA ARG A 97 19.68 9.45 0.93
C ARG A 97 19.39 9.64 -0.56
N ILE A 98 18.25 9.13 -1.04
CA ILE A 98 17.89 9.11 -2.47
C ILE A 98 16.51 9.72 -2.76
N VAL A 99 15.64 9.86 -1.77
CA VAL A 99 14.31 10.48 -1.89
C VAL A 99 14.21 11.63 -0.89
N ASP A 100 13.73 12.79 -1.33
CA ASP A 100 13.46 13.92 -0.43
C ASP A 100 12.01 13.91 0.11
N GLY A 101 11.77 14.67 1.19
CA GLY A 101 10.46 14.75 1.82
C GLY A 101 9.36 15.36 0.94
N GLY A 102 9.72 16.21 -0.02
CA GLY A 102 8.80 16.77 -1.01
C GLY A 102 8.31 15.72 -2.00
N ASP A 103 9.21 14.90 -2.53
CA ASP A 103 8.86 13.77 -3.40
C ASP A 103 8.00 12.74 -2.67
N ALA A 104 8.39 12.38 -1.44
CA ALA A 104 7.62 11.48 -0.60
C ALA A 104 6.20 12.02 -0.32
N THR A 105 6.07 13.32 -0.06
CA THR A 105 4.77 13.96 0.18
C THR A 105 3.91 13.99 -1.08
N ARG A 106 4.49 14.30 -2.24
CA ARG A 106 3.77 14.27 -3.54
C ARG A 106 3.25 12.87 -3.84
N PHE A 107 4.10 11.85 -3.74
CA PHE A 107 3.71 10.45 -3.91
C PHE A 107 2.55 10.07 -2.96
N MET A 108 2.64 10.44 -1.69
CA MET A 108 1.59 10.15 -0.72
C MET A 108 0.27 10.84 -1.05
N ASN A 109 0.31 12.10 -1.51
CA ASN A 109 -0.89 12.81 -1.92
C ASN A 109 -1.55 12.17 -3.14
N ASP A 110 -0.76 11.68 -4.11
CA ASP A 110 -1.27 10.97 -5.28
C ASP A 110 -1.95 9.66 -4.88
N VAL A 111 -1.30 8.87 -4.00
CA VAL A 111 -1.88 7.64 -3.45
C VAL A 111 -3.18 7.93 -2.69
N ILE A 112 -3.21 8.97 -1.84
CA ILE A 112 -4.41 9.37 -1.10
C ILE A 112 -5.52 9.77 -2.06
N ALA A 113 -5.24 10.62 -3.05
CA ALA A 113 -6.23 11.08 -4.02
C ALA A 113 -6.83 9.93 -4.83
N ALA A 114 -5.99 8.96 -5.22
CA ALA A 114 -6.41 7.74 -5.90
C ALA A 114 -7.32 6.87 -5.03
N LEU A 115 -7.01 6.72 -3.74
CA LEU A 115 -7.82 5.93 -2.80
C LEU A 115 -9.14 6.63 -2.41
N GLU A 116 -9.14 7.95 -2.32
CA GLU A 116 -10.36 8.74 -2.05
C GLU A 116 -11.31 8.75 -3.26
N ASN A 117 -10.78 8.60 -4.49
CA ASN A 117 -11.55 8.62 -5.73
C ASN A 117 -11.14 7.46 -6.66
N PRO A 118 -11.43 6.20 -6.29
CA PRO A 118 -10.90 5.02 -6.97
C PRO A 118 -11.37 4.87 -8.42
N LEU A 119 -12.50 5.47 -8.81
CA LEU A 119 -12.97 5.48 -10.19
C LEU A 119 -11.99 6.15 -11.15
N ARG A 120 -11.14 7.07 -10.67
CA ARG A 120 -10.07 7.69 -11.48
C ARG A 120 -9.00 6.68 -11.91
N LEU A 121 -8.84 5.58 -11.19
CA LEU A 121 -7.92 4.50 -11.54
C LEU A 121 -8.48 3.58 -12.65
N LEU A 122 -9.79 3.64 -12.91
CA LEU A 122 -10.45 2.80 -13.93
C LEU A 122 -10.51 3.47 -15.31
N SER A 123 -10.16 4.76 -15.37
CA SER A 123 -10.17 5.58 -16.60
C SER A 123 -8.79 5.80 -17.22
N LEU A 124 -7.75 5.23 -16.60
CA LEU A 124 -6.38 5.17 -17.10
C LEU A 124 -6.18 3.84 -17.86
#